data_AF-A0A3N0FV13-F1
#
_entry.id   AF-A0A3N0FV13-F1
#
_cell.length_a   1.000
_cell.length_b   1.000
_cell.length_c   1.000
_cell.angle_alpha   90.00
_cell.angle_beta   90.00
_cell.angle_gamma   90.00
#
_symmetry.space_group_name_H-M   'P 1'
#
loop_
_entity.id
_entity.type
_entity.pdbx_description
1 polymer ?
#
loop_
_entity_poly.entity_id
_entity_poly.type
_entity_poly.pdbx_seq_one_letter_code
_entity_poly.pdbx_strand_id
1 'polypeptide(L)'
;MTKKTVVAAGIVIALAAAWGGASWFTGKQIEQHMGEVADNLNNGLKNTYPQAGIKVTFRDYQRGIFTSKVALVVQSDGADARQHLLAANDEVVFNTTVFHGPFPLTASQFSLKPVMAAVHSELANTDSVKALFELTKNEPFITANSRIGYSGDTHSAVTLEALDVQSPDMKANFSGTTLSVDLTGDLRAGKVIGNVASLTMEKPNLQGTNEKLTLQDLALNSDTHKGKFDLEIGDVKLTLKKLALDVEGGDSLALNDFALVNHTSEDDANLAGQMTLTLGSALFRDQNLGSLNMNVNFSGLDGKGTRQFMTEYQKNLQLLLQHIDQVTPEVYDQQLAALVLHNLPQLLKGNPSVKVAPFSWKNAKGESSFTLALDLTDPLQKSAAPTGNLSDEEAIIRQSVKNLDARLNVPLDMVTELMVQTAPKASSDDEKKQLEQMARQQTQLMANIGQMSQVTVTKDNAITSSLQYNDGVVTFNGRKIPLAEFIAPFITLPSENVPEEGDDAPDASVSP
;
A
#
# COMPACT_ATOMS: atom_id res chain seq x y z
N MET A 1 -53.36 21.41 -41.68
CA MET A 1 -52.18 20.99 -40.91
C MET A 1 -52.09 21.60 -39.50
N THR A 2 -53.00 22.48 -39.07
CA THR A 2 -52.92 23.25 -37.80
C THR A 2 -53.36 22.50 -36.53
N LYS A 3 -54.32 21.55 -36.59
CA LYS A 3 -54.81 20.84 -35.39
C LYS A 3 -53.77 19.87 -34.79
N LYS A 4 -52.95 19.20 -35.62
CA LYS A 4 -51.90 18.28 -35.15
C LYS A 4 -50.75 19.03 -34.45
N THR A 5 -50.43 20.24 -34.90
CA THR A 5 -49.38 21.09 -34.32
C THR A 5 -49.79 21.68 -32.98
N VAL A 6 -51.06 22.07 -32.79
CA VAL A 6 -51.57 22.59 -31.51
C VAL A 6 -51.66 21.48 -30.45
N VAL A 7 -52.08 20.26 -30.84
CA VAL A 7 -52.09 19.09 -29.93
C VAL A 7 -50.67 18.68 -29.55
N ALA A 8 -49.72 18.67 -30.51
CA ALA A 8 -48.32 18.39 -30.22
C ALA A 8 -47.68 19.46 -29.31
N ALA A 9 -47.96 20.75 -29.54
CA ALA A 9 -47.50 21.84 -28.67
C ALA A 9 -48.10 21.74 -27.25
N GLY A 10 -49.39 21.39 -27.13
CA GLY A 10 -50.03 21.15 -25.85
C GLY A 10 -49.44 19.97 -25.07
N ILE A 11 -49.08 18.88 -25.77
CA ILE A 11 -48.39 17.72 -25.17
C ILE A 11 -46.99 18.10 -24.70
N VAL A 12 -46.23 18.87 -25.49
CA VAL A 12 -44.88 19.35 -25.10
C VAL A 12 -44.95 20.24 -23.86
N ILE A 13 -45.91 21.16 -23.80
CA ILE A 13 -46.10 22.05 -22.64
C ILE A 13 -46.51 21.25 -21.39
N ALA A 14 -47.43 20.29 -21.52
CA ALA A 14 -47.85 19.43 -20.42
C ALA A 14 -46.71 18.55 -19.90
N LEU A 15 -45.89 17.98 -20.79
CA LEU A 15 -44.71 17.20 -20.42
C LEU A 15 -43.64 18.08 -19.75
N ALA A 16 -43.44 19.32 -20.22
CA ALA A 16 -42.51 20.26 -19.61
C ALA A 16 -42.97 20.68 -18.19
N ALA A 17 -44.26 20.91 -17.98
CA ALA A 17 -44.83 21.23 -16.68
C ALA A 17 -44.76 20.03 -15.70
N ALA A 18 -45.07 18.82 -16.18
CA ALA A 18 -44.97 17.59 -15.40
C ALA A 18 -43.51 17.29 -15.01
N TRP A 19 -42.56 17.47 -15.95
CA TRP A 19 -41.14 17.31 -15.68
C TRP A 19 -40.60 18.37 -14.72
N GLY A 20 -40.99 19.64 -14.87
CA GLY A 20 -40.64 20.71 -13.93
C GLY A 20 -41.17 20.47 -12.51
N GLY A 21 -42.44 20.05 -12.38
CA GLY A 21 -43.04 19.73 -11.08
C GLY A 21 -42.40 18.51 -10.41
N ALA A 22 -42.13 17.44 -11.17
CA ALA A 22 -41.42 16.26 -10.67
C ALA A 22 -39.99 16.59 -10.24
N SER A 23 -39.28 17.42 -11.01
CA SER A 23 -37.92 17.83 -10.70
C SER A 23 -37.86 18.65 -9.42
N TRP A 24 -38.77 19.62 -9.24
CA TRP A 24 -38.85 20.41 -8.02
C TRP A 24 -39.19 19.54 -6.80
N PHE A 25 -40.09 18.56 -6.95
CA PHE A 25 -40.41 17.62 -5.88
C PHE A 25 -39.21 16.75 -5.48
N THR A 26 -38.43 16.25 -6.45
CA THR A 26 -37.17 15.53 -6.16
C THR A 26 -36.17 16.42 -5.43
N GLY A 27 -36.02 17.69 -5.82
CA GLY A 27 -35.19 18.65 -5.09
C GLY A 27 -35.65 18.86 -3.65
N LYS A 28 -36.96 18.95 -3.42
CA LYS A 28 -37.54 19.03 -2.07
C LYS A 28 -37.29 17.76 -1.24
N GLN A 29 -37.38 16.57 -1.85
CA GLN A 29 -37.05 15.31 -1.17
C GLN A 29 -35.58 15.27 -0.77
N ILE A 30 -34.67 15.66 -1.66
CA ILE A 30 -33.24 15.77 -1.35
C ILE A 30 -33.01 16.73 -0.17
N GLU A 31 -33.66 17.89 -0.17
CA GLU A 31 -33.57 18.86 0.94
C GLU A 31 -34.05 18.28 2.28
N GLN A 32 -35.19 17.59 2.28
CA GLN A 32 -35.79 17.02 3.50
C GLN A 32 -34.96 15.87 4.09
N HIS A 33 -34.31 15.09 3.22
CA HIS A 33 -33.55 13.89 3.61
C HIS A 33 -32.03 14.10 3.62
N MET A 34 -31.53 15.31 3.40
CA MET A 34 -30.08 15.58 3.33
C MET A 34 -29.35 15.21 4.62
N GLY A 35 -29.99 15.42 5.78
CA GLY A 35 -29.45 14.99 7.06
C GLY A 35 -29.26 13.48 7.13
N GLU A 36 -30.28 12.72 6.72
CA GLU A 36 -30.21 11.24 6.67
C GLU A 36 -29.15 10.75 5.66
N VAL A 37 -28.99 11.43 4.52
CA VAL A 37 -27.93 11.14 3.55
C VAL A 37 -26.55 11.34 4.18
N ALA A 38 -26.35 12.45 4.89
CA ALA A 38 -25.10 12.71 5.61
C ALA A 38 -24.83 11.65 6.67
N ASP A 39 -25.84 11.29 7.47
CA ASP A 39 -25.73 10.29 8.53
C ASP A 39 -25.40 8.90 7.94
N ASN A 40 -26.07 8.49 6.86
CA ASN A 40 -25.81 7.22 6.19
C ASN A 40 -24.41 7.17 5.58
N LEU A 41 -23.97 8.24 4.90
CA LEU A 41 -22.62 8.35 4.37
C LEU A 41 -21.57 8.26 5.48
N ASN A 42 -21.75 9.02 6.56
CA ASN A 42 -20.82 9.00 7.70
C ASN A 42 -20.80 7.65 8.41
N ASN A 43 -21.95 6.97 8.54
CA ASN A 43 -22.00 5.61 9.07
C ASN A 43 -21.27 4.63 8.15
N GLY A 44 -21.46 4.73 6.83
CA GLY A 44 -20.74 3.93 5.85
C GLY A 44 -19.22 4.15 5.91
N LEU A 45 -18.77 5.42 5.94
CA LEU A 45 -17.36 5.78 6.09
C LEU A 45 -16.78 5.25 7.40
N LYS A 46 -17.47 5.43 8.52
CA LYS A 46 -17.01 4.95 9.83
C LYS A 46 -16.93 3.42 9.91
N ASN A 47 -17.87 2.70 9.29
CA ASN A 47 -17.92 1.24 9.35
C ASN A 47 -16.95 0.59 8.36
N THR A 48 -16.76 1.20 7.19
CA THR A 48 -16.02 0.59 6.08
C THR A 48 -14.60 1.12 5.96
N TYR A 49 -14.42 2.42 6.25
CA TYR A 49 -13.16 3.15 6.15
C TYR A 49 -12.87 4.02 7.39
N PRO A 50 -12.90 3.46 8.62
CA PRO A 50 -12.67 4.22 9.86
C PRO A 50 -11.32 4.96 9.86
N GLN A 51 -10.31 4.40 9.20
CA GLN A 51 -8.98 5.01 9.04
C GLN A 51 -8.96 6.31 8.23
N ALA A 52 -10.00 6.60 7.43
CA ALA A 52 -10.06 7.86 6.70
C ALA A 52 -10.15 9.06 7.66
N GLY A 53 -10.74 8.88 8.85
CA GLY A 53 -10.89 9.91 9.88
C GLY A 53 -11.55 11.19 9.39
N ILE A 54 -12.49 11.04 8.46
CA ILE A 54 -13.25 12.14 7.88
C ILE A 54 -14.73 11.98 8.20
N LYS A 55 -15.38 13.13 8.29
CA LYS A 55 -16.83 13.28 8.33
C LYS A 55 -17.25 14.20 7.19
N VAL A 56 -18.40 13.92 6.60
CA VAL A 56 -19.01 14.71 5.56
C VAL A 56 -20.27 15.41 6.10
N THR A 57 -20.42 16.69 5.80
CA THR A 57 -21.64 17.45 6.08
C THR A 57 -22.07 18.25 4.85
N PHE A 58 -23.34 18.68 4.84
CA PHE A 58 -23.89 19.53 3.79
C PHE A 58 -24.37 20.85 4.40
N ARG A 59 -24.04 21.98 3.76
CA ARG A 59 -24.41 23.33 4.21
C ARG A 59 -25.05 24.13 3.08
N ASP A 60 -25.81 25.16 3.45
CA ASP A 60 -26.34 26.19 2.55
C ASP A 60 -27.13 25.63 1.35
N TYR A 61 -28.03 24.68 1.60
CA TYR A 61 -28.85 24.10 0.53
C TYR A 61 -29.80 25.13 -0.08
N GLN A 62 -29.66 25.37 -1.38
CA GLN A 62 -30.50 26.28 -2.16
C GLN A 62 -31.23 25.48 -3.24
N ARG A 63 -32.53 25.24 -3.02
CA ARG A 63 -33.38 24.48 -3.94
C ARG A 63 -33.74 25.29 -5.18
N GLY A 64 -33.55 24.69 -6.36
CA GLY A 64 -34.14 25.16 -7.62
C GLY A 64 -35.18 24.18 -8.17
N ILE A 65 -35.55 24.37 -9.45
CA ILE A 65 -36.55 23.52 -10.11
C ILE A 65 -35.92 22.24 -10.66
N PHE A 66 -34.78 22.36 -11.34
CA PHE A 66 -34.05 21.23 -11.95
C PHE A 66 -32.69 20.99 -11.30
N THR A 67 -32.19 21.98 -10.57
CA THR A 67 -30.90 21.96 -9.91
C THR A 67 -31.01 22.56 -8.53
N SER A 68 -30.23 22.03 -7.59
CA SER A 68 -30.00 22.62 -6.27
C SER A 68 -28.52 22.89 -6.08
N LYS A 69 -28.19 23.92 -5.31
CA LYS A 69 -26.82 24.20 -4.88
C LYS A 69 -26.64 23.81 -3.43
N VAL A 70 -25.49 23.27 -3.07
CA VAL A 70 -25.13 22.85 -1.71
C VAL A 70 -23.62 22.93 -1.53
N ALA A 71 -23.16 23.25 -0.34
CA ALA A 71 -21.76 23.10 0.04
C ALA A 71 -21.56 21.69 0.65
N LEU A 72 -20.76 20.86 0.00
CA LEU A 72 -20.28 19.58 0.55
C LEU A 72 -19.03 19.87 1.37
N VAL A 73 -19.03 19.57 2.66
CA VAL A 73 -17.93 19.89 3.57
C VAL A 73 -17.34 18.60 4.10
N VAL A 74 -16.08 18.35 3.73
CA VAL A 74 -15.26 17.26 4.27
C VAL A 74 -14.42 17.84 5.40
N GLN A 75 -14.51 17.24 6.57
CA GLN A 75 -13.85 17.70 7.79
C GLN A 75 -13.29 16.50 8.55
N SER A 76 -12.37 16.73 9.48
CA SER A 76 -11.96 15.69 10.44
C SER A 76 -13.19 15.17 11.22
N ASP A 77 -13.20 13.87 11.52
CA ASP A 77 -14.22 13.25 12.40
C ASP A 77 -14.00 13.54 13.89
N GLY A 78 -12.95 14.30 14.24
CA GLY A 78 -12.59 14.68 15.60
C GLY A 78 -11.68 13.68 16.31
N ALA A 79 -11.25 12.60 15.65
CA ALA A 79 -10.16 11.78 16.14
C ALA A 79 -8.85 12.58 16.06
N ASP A 80 -8.19 12.76 17.20
CA ASP A 80 -6.90 13.46 17.27
C ASP A 80 -5.80 12.51 16.79
N ALA A 81 -5.51 12.54 15.49
CA ALA A 81 -4.31 11.94 14.94
C ALA A 81 -3.65 12.97 14.03
N ARG A 82 -2.32 13.14 14.16
CA ARG A 82 -1.45 13.86 13.21
C ARG A 82 -1.44 13.22 11.80
N GLN A 83 -2.47 12.46 11.43
CA GLN A 83 -2.48 11.35 10.47
C GLN A 83 -3.73 11.31 9.61
N HIS A 84 -4.76 12.07 9.94
CA HIS A 84 -5.90 12.23 9.06
C HIS A 84 -5.52 13.18 7.93
N LEU A 85 -6.17 13.00 6.77
CA LEU A 85 -5.95 13.87 5.59
C LEU A 85 -6.17 15.36 5.92
N LEU A 86 -6.93 15.65 6.98
CA LEU A 86 -7.28 16.98 7.47
C LEU A 86 -6.86 17.10 8.94
N ALA A 87 -6.26 18.23 9.31
CA ALA A 87 -5.97 18.52 10.71
C ALA A 87 -7.27 18.71 11.52
N ALA A 88 -7.18 18.60 12.84
CA ALA A 88 -8.28 18.91 13.74
C ALA A 88 -8.69 20.38 13.52
N ASN A 89 -9.90 20.59 12.99
CA ASN A 89 -10.50 21.88 12.56
C ASN A 89 -10.27 22.31 11.10
N ASP A 90 -9.53 21.56 10.29
CA ASP A 90 -9.48 21.83 8.86
C ASP A 90 -10.74 21.32 8.16
N GLU A 91 -11.24 22.14 7.24
CA GLU A 91 -12.36 21.79 6.35
C GLU A 91 -11.91 21.93 4.90
N VAL A 92 -12.36 21.01 4.07
CA VAL A 92 -12.29 21.09 2.61
C VAL A 92 -13.72 21.16 2.10
N VAL A 93 -14.05 22.27 1.45
CA VAL A 93 -15.40 22.56 0.97
C VAL A 93 -15.47 22.39 -0.54
N PHE A 94 -16.55 21.79 -1.03
CA PHE A 94 -16.87 21.70 -2.44
C PHE A 94 -18.19 22.41 -2.74
N ASN A 95 -18.13 23.39 -3.64
CA ASN A 95 -19.31 24.01 -4.22
C ASN A 95 -19.99 23.00 -5.15
N THR A 96 -21.18 22.56 -4.79
CA THR A 96 -21.83 21.43 -5.44
C THR A 96 -23.16 21.83 -6.07
N THR A 97 -23.33 21.50 -7.34
CA THR A 97 -24.60 21.58 -8.07
C THR A 97 -25.18 20.19 -8.24
N VAL A 98 -26.36 19.96 -7.66
CA VAL A 98 -27.11 18.71 -7.73
C VAL A 98 -28.22 18.86 -8.76
N PHE A 99 -28.10 18.19 -9.89
CA PHE A 99 -29.13 18.07 -10.91
C PHE A 99 -30.09 16.94 -10.51
N HIS A 100 -31.39 17.22 -10.50
CA HIS A 100 -32.41 16.30 -10.00
C HIS A 100 -33.67 16.32 -10.87
N GLY A 101 -34.53 15.31 -10.66
CA GLY A 101 -35.73 15.05 -11.46
C GLY A 101 -35.64 13.70 -12.18
N PRO A 102 -36.66 13.33 -12.98
CA PRO A 102 -36.73 12.00 -13.59
C PRO A 102 -35.58 11.72 -14.57
N PHE A 103 -35.04 12.78 -15.19
CA PHE A 103 -33.89 12.74 -16.10
C PHE A 103 -32.98 13.93 -15.80
N PRO A 104 -32.04 13.81 -14.85
CA PRO A 104 -31.09 14.88 -14.55
C PRO A 104 -30.19 15.14 -15.75
N LEU A 105 -30.39 16.28 -16.41
CA LEU A 105 -29.61 16.69 -17.58
C LEU A 105 -28.44 17.58 -17.14
N THR A 106 -27.22 17.20 -17.51
CA THR A 106 -26.03 18.05 -17.38
C THR A 106 -25.46 18.31 -18.76
N ALA A 107 -24.88 19.50 -18.97
CA ALA A 107 -24.26 19.85 -20.24
C ALA A 107 -23.00 19.01 -20.54
N SER A 108 -22.33 18.51 -19.49
CA SER A 108 -21.13 17.67 -19.59
C SER A 108 -21.43 16.19 -19.88
N GLN A 109 -22.65 15.70 -19.59
CA GLN A 109 -23.03 14.31 -19.76
C GLN A 109 -24.52 14.18 -20.13
N PHE A 110 -24.85 14.31 -21.42
CA PHE A 110 -26.21 14.08 -21.90
C PHE A 110 -26.59 12.60 -21.76
N SER A 111 -27.50 12.28 -20.85
CA SER A 111 -27.99 10.92 -20.62
C SER A 111 -29.47 10.95 -20.23
N LEU A 112 -30.28 10.15 -20.93
CA LEU A 112 -31.69 9.91 -20.60
C LEU A 112 -31.88 8.70 -19.68
N LYS A 113 -30.81 8.17 -19.08
CA LYS A 113 -30.94 7.11 -18.07
C LYS A 113 -31.46 7.71 -16.76
N PRO A 114 -32.58 7.22 -16.20
CA PRO A 114 -33.04 7.65 -14.88
C PRO A 114 -31.98 7.38 -13.82
N VAL A 115 -31.68 8.39 -13.02
CA VAL A 115 -30.76 8.34 -11.87
C VAL A 115 -31.35 9.20 -10.75
N MET A 116 -30.91 9.00 -9.51
CA MET A 116 -31.36 9.83 -8.39
C MET A 116 -30.87 11.26 -8.55
N ALA A 117 -29.58 11.42 -8.87
CA ALA A 117 -28.97 12.72 -9.08
C ALA A 117 -27.77 12.62 -10.03
N ALA A 118 -27.52 13.72 -10.76
CA ALA A 118 -26.21 14.00 -11.31
C ALA A 118 -25.61 15.16 -10.52
N VAL A 119 -24.33 15.07 -10.16
CA VAL A 119 -23.68 15.98 -9.23
C VAL A 119 -22.44 16.54 -9.88
N HIS A 120 -22.27 17.84 -9.82
CA HIS A 120 -21.05 18.52 -10.20
C HIS A 120 -20.50 19.25 -8.98
N SER A 121 -19.27 18.94 -8.59
CA SER A 121 -18.61 19.51 -7.42
C SER A 121 -17.28 20.12 -7.83
N GLU A 122 -17.00 21.31 -7.32
CA GLU A 122 -15.74 22.02 -7.51
C GLU A 122 -15.17 22.36 -6.15
N LEU A 123 -13.86 22.17 -5.95
CA LEU A 123 -13.18 22.63 -4.76
C LEU A 123 -13.50 24.11 -4.55
N ALA A 124 -13.83 24.50 -3.31
CA ALA A 124 -14.06 25.90 -2.96
C ALA A 124 -12.77 26.52 -2.43
N ASN A 125 -12.58 27.82 -2.71
CA ASN A 125 -11.44 28.57 -2.19
C ASN A 125 -11.68 28.91 -0.71
N THR A 126 -11.19 28.04 0.18
CA THR A 126 -11.16 28.23 1.63
C THR A 126 -9.75 28.51 2.11
N ASP A 127 -9.62 29.04 3.34
CA ASP A 127 -8.30 29.37 3.91
C ASP A 127 -7.33 28.18 3.93
N SER A 128 -7.85 26.96 4.15
CA SER A 128 -7.11 25.69 4.16
C SER A 128 -6.48 25.31 2.81
N VAL A 129 -7.05 25.74 1.68
CA VAL A 129 -6.59 25.39 0.32
C VAL A 129 -6.24 26.61 -0.52
N LYS A 130 -6.18 27.80 0.08
CA LYS A 130 -5.93 29.06 -0.63
C LYS A 130 -4.65 29.05 -1.45
N ALA A 131 -3.57 28.48 -0.91
CA ALA A 131 -2.30 28.33 -1.62
C ALA A 131 -2.47 27.53 -2.92
N LEU A 132 -3.32 26.51 -2.93
CA LEU A 132 -3.60 25.71 -4.13
C LEU A 132 -4.33 26.52 -5.20
N PHE A 133 -5.28 27.39 -4.80
CA PHE A 133 -5.95 28.32 -5.71
C PHE A 133 -4.99 29.34 -6.31
N GLU A 134 -4.02 29.83 -5.54
CA GLU A 134 -2.98 30.73 -6.06
C GLU A 134 -2.14 30.03 -7.14
N LEU A 135 -1.83 28.74 -6.96
CA LEU A 135 -1.12 27.92 -7.94
C LEU A 135 -1.94 27.62 -9.20
N THR A 136 -3.26 27.50 -9.09
CA THR A 136 -4.18 27.23 -10.21
C THR A 136 -4.80 28.50 -10.81
N LYS A 137 -4.24 29.68 -10.55
CA LYS A 137 -4.75 30.97 -11.06
C LYS A 137 -6.24 31.21 -10.73
N ASN A 138 -6.63 30.82 -9.52
CA ASN A 138 -7.96 30.86 -8.93
C ASN A 138 -9.00 29.90 -9.55
N GLU A 139 -8.58 28.91 -10.33
CA GLU A 139 -9.46 27.82 -10.79
C GLU A 139 -9.48 26.66 -9.77
N PRO A 140 -10.58 25.91 -9.64
CA PRO A 140 -10.64 24.77 -8.72
C PRO A 140 -9.68 23.65 -9.15
N PHE A 141 -8.73 23.29 -8.28
CA PHE A 141 -7.80 22.18 -8.57
C PHE A 141 -8.50 20.82 -8.69
N ILE A 142 -9.58 20.62 -7.93
CA ILE A 142 -10.35 19.38 -7.93
C ILE A 142 -11.75 19.68 -8.45
N THR A 143 -12.16 18.96 -9.48
CA THR A 143 -13.56 18.92 -9.92
C THR A 143 -14.04 17.48 -9.97
N ALA A 144 -15.32 17.24 -9.69
CA ALA A 144 -15.91 15.92 -9.72
C ALA A 144 -17.28 15.94 -10.38
N ASN A 145 -17.50 15.02 -11.31
CA ASN A 145 -18.80 14.79 -11.94
C ASN A 145 -19.27 13.40 -11.56
N SER A 146 -20.33 13.32 -10.77
CA SER A 146 -20.85 12.07 -10.22
C SER A 146 -22.26 11.78 -10.72
N ARG A 147 -22.60 10.52 -10.91
CA ARG A 147 -23.96 10.05 -11.15
C ARG A 147 -24.33 9.04 -10.08
N ILE A 148 -25.42 9.32 -9.37
CA ILE A 148 -25.88 8.51 -8.24
C ILE A 148 -27.17 7.80 -8.63
N GLY A 149 -27.13 6.47 -8.62
CA GLY A 149 -28.29 5.62 -8.87
C GLY A 149 -29.28 5.61 -7.71
N TYR A 150 -30.48 5.09 -7.94
CA TYR A 150 -31.48 4.92 -6.87
C TYR A 150 -31.07 3.85 -5.83
N SER A 151 -30.13 2.97 -6.16
CA SER A 151 -29.47 2.04 -5.21
C SER A 151 -28.41 2.73 -4.33
N GLY A 152 -28.06 3.98 -4.63
CA GLY A 152 -26.92 4.67 -4.01
C GLY A 152 -25.59 4.48 -4.75
N ASP A 153 -25.53 3.57 -5.72
CA ASP A 153 -24.32 3.33 -6.51
C ASP A 153 -23.89 4.61 -7.23
N THR A 154 -22.63 4.96 -7.07
CA THR A 154 -22.08 6.25 -7.50
C THR A 154 -20.96 6.00 -8.50
N HIS A 155 -21.05 6.66 -9.65
CA HIS A 155 -19.99 6.66 -10.66
C HIS A 155 -19.47 8.08 -10.79
N SER A 156 -18.17 8.27 -10.58
CA SER A 156 -17.56 9.59 -10.49
C SER A 156 -16.36 9.71 -11.42
N ALA A 157 -16.30 10.82 -12.15
CA ALA A 157 -15.09 11.28 -12.82
C ALA A 157 -14.53 12.44 -11.99
N VAL A 158 -13.39 12.21 -11.34
CA VAL A 158 -12.68 13.21 -10.52
C VAL A 158 -11.49 13.72 -11.31
N THR A 159 -11.46 15.00 -11.63
CA THR A 159 -10.36 15.64 -12.33
C THR A 159 -9.49 16.40 -11.34
N LEU A 160 -8.19 16.19 -11.43
CA LEU A 160 -7.15 17.03 -10.84
C LEU A 160 -6.53 17.86 -11.95
N GLU A 161 -6.62 19.18 -11.83
CA GLU A 161 -6.11 20.09 -12.84
C GLU A 161 -4.58 20.05 -12.92
N ALA A 162 -4.04 20.42 -14.08
CA ALA A 162 -2.59 20.52 -14.25
C ALA A 162 -2.02 21.67 -13.41
N LEU A 163 -0.80 21.49 -12.89
CA LEU A 163 -0.06 22.53 -12.17
C LEU A 163 1.23 22.87 -12.90
N ASP A 164 1.52 24.16 -12.98
CA ASP A 164 2.81 24.69 -13.42
C ASP A 164 3.25 25.74 -12.41
N VAL A 165 4.09 25.32 -11.48
CA VAL A 165 4.62 26.13 -10.39
C VAL A 165 6.02 26.58 -10.77
N GLN A 166 6.22 27.89 -10.76
CA GLN A 166 7.52 28.52 -11.00
C GLN A 166 7.77 29.50 -9.86
N SER A 167 8.53 29.08 -8.84
CA SER A 167 8.99 29.95 -7.77
C SER A 167 10.52 29.83 -7.59
N PRO A 168 11.16 30.79 -6.90
CA PRO A 168 12.58 30.69 -6.58
C PRO A 168 12.94 29.44 -5.77
N ASP A 169 12.02 28.96 -4.93
CA ASP A 169 12.25 27.86 -3.99
C ASP A 169 11.81 26.50 -4.54
N MET A 170 10.94 26.48 -5.56
CA MET A 170 10.40 25.25 -6.14
C MET A 170 9.91 25.46 -7.57
N LYS A 171 10.27 24.53 -8.45
CA LYS A 171 9.60 24.36 -9.75
C LYS A 171 8.86 23.03 -9.74
N ALA A 172 7.59 23.04 -10.12
CA ALA A 172 6.83 21.81 -10.22
C ALA A 172 5.95 21.82 -11.47
N ASN A 173 5.88 20.69 -12.16
CA ASN A 173 4.95 20.48 -13.25
C ASN A 173 4.19 19.19 -12.99
N PHE A 174 2.87 19.27 -12.96
CA PHE A 174 1.96 18.15 -12.82
C PHE A 174 1.03 18.14 -14.02
N SER A 175 0.93 17.00 -14.71
CA SER A 175 0.15 16.87 -15.95
C SER A 175 -1.36 17.03 -15.76
N GLY A 176 -1.85 17.02 -14.52
CA GLY A 176 -3.25 16.73 -14.24
C GLY A 176 -3.58 15.25 -14.41
N THR A 177 -4.80 14.87 -14.02
CA THR A 177 -5.35 13.53 -14.25
C THR A 177 -6.87 13.53 -14.12
N THR A 178 -7.52 12.50 -14.68
CA THR A 178 -8.91 12.17 -14.36
C THR A 178 -8.96 10.75 -13.80
N LEU A 179 -9.51 10.60 -12.60
CA LEU A 179 -9.79 9.33 -11.96
C LEU A 179 -11.25 8.95 -12.18
N SER A 180 -11.49 7.71 -12.62
CA SER A 180 -12.81 7.08 -12.58
C SER A 180 -12.94 6.36 -11.24
N VAL A 181 -13.98 6.68 -10.48
CA VAL A 181 -14.26 6.10 -9.17
C VAL A 181 -15.71 5.61 -9.16
N ASP A 182 -15.89 4.29 -9.11
CA ASP A 182 -17.20 3.67 -8.94
C ASP A 182 -17.29 3.13 -7.52
N LEU A 183 -18.39 3.38 -6.82
CA LEU A 183 -18.64 2.94 -5.45
C LEU A 183 -20.06 2.40 -5.33
N THR A 184 -20.24 1.31 -4.60
CA THR A 184 -21.57 0.84 -4.24
C THR A 184 -22.21 1.75 -3.20
N GLY A 185 -23.55 1.79 -3.14
CA GLY A 185 -24.28 2.64 -2.19
C GLY A 185 -23.97 2.37 -0.71
N ASP A 186 -23.52 1.16 -0.37
CA ASP A 186 -23.08 0.76 0.97
C ASP A 186 -21.57 0.92 1.20
N LEU A 187 -20.84 1.42 0.19
CA LEU A 187 -19.40 1.60 0.15
C LEU A 187 -18.57 0.31 0.28
N ARG A 188 -19.19 -0.86 0.21
CA ARG A 188 -18.51 -2.14 0.40
C ARG A 188 -17.79 -2.65 -0.84
N ALA A 189 -18.02 -2.08 -2.01
CA ALA A 189 -17.25 -2.37 -3.20
C ALA A 189 -16.92 -1.10 -3.98
N GLY A 190 -15.77 -1.10 -4.63
CA GLY A 190 -15.28 0.05 -5.35
C GLY A 190 -14.32 -0.30 -6.47
N LYS A 191 -14.38 0.53 -7.51
CA LYS A 191 -13.46 0.48 -8.64
C LYS A 191 -12.79 1.82 -8.81
N VAL A 192 -11.47 1.84 -8.93
CA VAL A 192 -10.69 3.06 -9.16
C VAL A 192 -9.76 2.86 -10.33
N ILE A 193 -9.87 3.73 -11.33
CA ILE A 193 -8.96 3.76 -12.48
C ILE A 193 -8.43 5.18 -12.62
N GLY A 194 -7.11 5.34 -12.68
CA GLY A 194 -6.48 6.64 -12.88
C GLY A 194 -5.10 6.53 -13.51
N ASN A 195 -4.68 7.59 -14.20
CA ASN A 195 -3.35 7.68 -14.78
C ASN A 195 -2.80 9.12 -14.67
N VAL A 196 -1.65 9.26 -14.02
CA VAL A 196 -0.85 10.49 -13.99
C VAL A 196 0.25 10.35 -15.03
N ALA A 197 0.18 11.16 -16.08
CA ALA A 197 1.15 11.10 -17.18
C ALA A 197 2.53 11.61 -16.74
N SER A 198 2.60 12.72 -16.01
CA SER A 198 3.87 13.22 -15.50
C SER A 198 3.74 14.07 -14.23
N LEU A 199 4.72 13.94 -13.35
CA LEU A 199 5.01 14.87 -12.28
C LEU A 199 6.51 15.13 -12.24
N THR A 200 6.93 16.39 -12.29
CA THR A 200 8.31 16.80 -12.02
C THR A 200 8.33 17.83 -10.90
N MET A 201 9.24 17.69 -9.96
CA MET A 201 9.45 18.64 -8.87
C MET A 201 10.95 18.88 -8.72
N GLU A 202 11.35 20.15 -8.73
CA GLU A 202 12.73 20.61 -8.55
C GLU A 202 12.74 21.56 -7.36
N LYS A 203 13.55 21.27 -6.34
CA LYS A 203 13.70 22.11 -5.14
C LYS A 203 15.09 21.92 -4.52
N PRO A 204 15.57 22.84 -3.68
CA PRO A 204 16.75 22.60 -2.85
C PRO A 204 16.48 21.50 -1.82
N ASN A 205 17.41 20.57 -1.66
CA ASN A 205 17.41 19.58 -0.58
C ASN A 205 17.88 20.21 0.75
N LEU A 206 17.94 19.43 1.83
CA LEU A 206 18.38 19.91 3.16
C LEU A 206 19.82 20.48 3.18
N GLN A 207 20.63 20.16 2.17
CA GLN A 207 22.00 20.64 2.01
C GLN A 207 22.08 21.86 1.07
N GLY A 208 20.94 22.38 0.59
CA GLY A 208 20.87 23.51 -0.34
C GLY A 208 21.22 23.18 -1.78
N THR A 209 21.37 21.90 -2.13
CA THR A 209 21.63 21.44 -3.51
C THR A 209 20.31 21.15 -4.20
N ASN A 210 20.14 21.55 -5.46
CA ASN A 210 18.90 21.26 -6.17
C ASN A 210 18.76 19.76 -6.43
N GLU A 211 17.59 19.23 -6.10
CA GLU A 211 17.16 17.88 -6.45
C GLU A 211 15.95 17.96 -7.37
N LYS A 212 15.90 17.07 -8.36
CA LYS A 212 14.79 16.92 -9.29
C LYS A 212 14.19 15.53 -9.16
N LEU A 213 12.94 15.47 -8.73
CA LEU A 213 12.10 14.28 -8.79
C LEU A 213 11.34 14.28 -10.12
N THR A 214 11.34 13.14 -10.82
CA THR A 214 10.56 12.90 -12.03
C THR A 214 9.77 11.61 -11.89
N LEU A 215 8.48 11.67 -12.14
CA LEU A 215 7.55 10.55 -12.21
C LEU A 215 6.87 10.58 -13.58
N GLN A 216 6.81 9.43 -14.27
CA GLN A 216 6.17 9.30 -15.58
C GLN A 216 5.25 8.09 -15.62
N ASP A 217 4.06 8.29 -16.17
CA ASP A 217 3.04 7.27 -16.43
C ASP A 217 2.76 6.38 -15.20
N LEU A 218 2.32 6.99 -14.09
CA LEU A 218 1.77 6.26 -12.94
C LEU A 218 0.32 5.90 -13.24
N ALA A 219 -0.02 4.61 -13.24
CA ALA A 219 -1.39 4.15 -13.44
C ALA A 219 -1.85 3.23 -12.32
N LEU A 220 -3.09 3.42 -11.89
CA LEU A 220 -3.79 2.59 -10.91
C LEU A 220 -5.04 2.01 -11.56
N ASN A 221 -5.26 0.72 -11.38
CA ASN A 221 -6.52 0.05 -11.66
C ASN A 221 -6.83 -0.88 -10.49
N SER A 222 -7.93 -0.62 -9.80
CA SER A 222 -8.37 -1.33 -8.60
C SER A 222 -9.83 -1.72 -8.78
N ASP A 223 -10.17 -2.95 -8.42
CA ASP A 223 -11.54 -3.48 -8.36
C ASP A 223 -11.62 -4.35 -7.10
N THR A 224 -12.10 -3.75 -6.01
CA THR A 224 -12.08 -4.37 -4.68
C THR A 224 -13.44 -4.35 -4.01
N HIS A 225 -13.62 -5.27 -3.07
CA HIS A 225 -14.81 -5.33 -2.24
C HIS A 225 -14.50 -5.92 -0.87
N LYS A 226 -15.37 -5.64 0.10
CA LYS A 226 -15.36 -6.26 1.43
C LYS A 226 -15.85 -7.70 1.37
N GLY A 227 -14.97 -8.63 1.69
CA GLY A 227 -15.31 -10.05 1.87
C GLY A 227 -16.15 -10.34 3.12
N LYS A 228 -16.45 -11.62 3.34
CA LYS A 228 -17.14 -12.22 4.49
C LYS A 228 -16.45 -11.91 5.81
N PHE A 229 -15.13 -11.70 5.78
CA PHE A 229 -14.33 -11.32 6.95
C PHE A 229 -14.19 -9.81 7.15
N ASP A 230 -14.88 -8.98 6.35
CA ASP A 230 -14.76 -7.52 6.27
C ASP A 230 -13.35 -7.01 5.88
N LEU A 231 -12.60 -7.85 5.16
CA LEU A 231 -11.32 -7.49 4.56
C LEU A 231 -11.51 -7.05 3.10
N GLU A 232 -10.70 -6.10 2.63
CA GLU A 232 -10.65 -5.73 1.21
C GLU A 232 -10.00 -6.86 0.41
N ILE A 233 -10.72 -7.40 -0.56
CA ILE A 233 -10.26 -8.43 -1.49
C ILE A 233 -10.62 -8.02 -2.92
N GLY A 234 -9.99 -8.64 -3.92
CA GLY A 234 -10.14 -8.30 -5.33
C GLY A 234 -8.81 -8.05 -6.03
N ASP A 235 -8.86 -7.27 -7.11
CA ASP A 235 -7.75 -7.04 -8.03
C ASP A 235 -7.19 -5.63 -7.88
N VAL A 236 -5.87 -5.51 -7.79
CA VAL A 236 -5.15 -4.22 -7.78
C VAL A 236 -3.96 -4.30 -8.71
N LYS A 237 -3.86 -3.35 -9.65
CA LYS A 237 -2.73 -3.16 -10.54
C LYS A 237 -2.21 -1.73 -10.45
N LEU A 238 -0.94 -1.60 -10.10
CA LEU A 238 -0.20 -0.35 -10.08
C LEU A 238 0.96 -0.47 -11.08
N THR A 239 1.13 0.50 -11.97
CA THR A 239 2.28 0.56 -12.88
C THR A 239 2.89 1.93 -12.86
N LEU A 240 4.21 2.00 -12.96
CA LEU A 240 4.96 3.23 -13.06
C LEU A 240 6.08 3.05 -14.08
N LYS A 241 6.05 3.85 -15.16
CA LYS A 241 7.05 3.73 -16.22
C LYS A 241 8.41 4.24 -15.80
N LYS A 242 8.46 5.36 -15.08
CA LYS A 242 9.73 5.91 -14.58
C LYS A 242 9.54 6.69 -13.29
N LEU A 243 10.39 6.39 -12.31
CA LEU A 243 10.70 7.25 -11.17
C LEU A 243 12.17 7.64 -11.27
N ALA A 244 12.52 8.91 -11.16
CA ALA A 244 13.90 9.35 -11.12
C ALA A 244 14.11 10.46 -10.10
N LEU A 245 15.25 10.42 -9.43
CA LEU A 245 15.76 11.45 -8.55
C LEU A 245 17.15 11.84 -9.06
N ASP A 246 17.30 13.09 -9.47
CA ASP A 246 18.56 13.66 -9.94
C ASP A 246 19.01 14.75 -8.96
N VAL A 247 20.19 14.58 -8.35
CA VAL A 247 20.79 15.60 -7.47
C VAL A 247 21.88 16.35 -8.24
N GLU A 248 21.81 17.68 -8.26
CA GLU A 248 22.79 18.52 -8.96
C GLU A 248 24.20 18.28 -8.41
N GLY A 249 25.13 17.82 -9.27
CA GLY A 249 26.50 17.49 -8.85
C GLY A 249 26.61 16.25 -7.93
N GLY A 250 25.52 15.53 -7.70
CA GLY A 250 25.43 14.35 -6.84
C GLY A 250 25.02 13.09 -7.60
N ASP A 251 24.47 12.14 -6.84
CA ASP A 251 24.05 10.85 -7.38
C ASP A 251 22.67 10.94 -8.01
N SER A 252 22.47 10.18 -9.10
CA SER A 252 21.16 9.97 -9.72
C SER A 252 20.64 8.56 -9.44
N LEU A 253 19.33 8.43 -9.27
CA LEU A 253 18.62 7.16 -9.16
C LEU A 253 17.47 7.16 -10.16
N ALA A 254 17.30 6.09 -10.94
CA ALA A 254 16.12 5.89 -11.77
C ALA A 254 15.61 4.45 -11.66
N LEU A 255 14.30 4.31 -11.50
CA LEU A 255 13.57 3.04 -11.52
C LEU A 255 12.64 3.07 -12.72
N ASN A 256 12.77 2.11 -13.64
CA ASN A 256 11.95 2.03 -14.84
C ASN A 256 11.10 0.77 -14.85
N ASP A 257 9.89 0.90 -15.41
CA ASP A 257 8.93 -0.17 -15.65
C ASP A 257 8.61 -0.97 -14.37
N PHE A 258 8.25 -0.24 -13.31
CA PHE A 258 7.73 -0.85 -12.10
C PHE A 258 6.28 -1.29 -12.33
N ALA A 259 5.94 -2.50 -11.88
CA ALA A 259 4.57 -2.97 -11.83
C ALA A 259 4.33 -3.80 -10.57
N LEU A 260 3.16 -3.61 -9.96
CA LEU A 260 2.61 -4.41 -8.88
C LEU A 260 1.23 -4.89 -9.31
N VAL A 261 1.03 -6.20 -9.30
CA VAL A 261 -0.27 -6.83 -9.55
C VAL A 261 -0.60 -7.69 -8.33
N ASN A 262 -1.76 -7.45 -7.73
CA ASN A 262 -2.27 -8.20 -6.61
C ASN A 262 -3.65 -8.75 -6.94
N HIS A 263 -3.89 -9.98 -6.54
CA HIS A 263 -5.20 -10.62 -6.52
C HIS A 263 -5.41 -11.27 -5.17
N THR A 264 -6.53 -10.98 -4.50
CA THR A 264 -6.90 -11.60 -3.23
C THR A 264 -8.33 -12.13 -3.32
N SER A 265 -8.56 -13.31 -2.76
CA SER A 265 -9.88 -13.97 -2.71
C SER A 265 -10.06 -14.68 -1.37
N GLU A 266 -11.28 -15.16 -1.12
CA GLU A 266 -11.62 -15.90 0.09
C GLU A 266 -12.59 -17.06 -0.22
N ASP A 267 -12.59 -18.06 0.64
CA ASP A 267 -13.63 -19.10 0.71
C ASP A 267 -14.55 -18.88 1.93
N ASP A 268 -15.08 -19.94 2.56
CA ASP A 268 -15.92 -19.82 3.76
C ASP A 268 -15.11 -19.63 5.06
N ALA A 269 -13.82 -19.97 5.06
CA ALA A 269 -12.95 -19.97 6.23
C ALA A 269 -11.64 -19.20 6.02
N ASN A 270 -11.12 -19.16 4.80
CA ASN A 270 -9.74 -18.80 4.51
C ASN A 270 -9.60 -17.78 3.38
N LEU A 271 -8.46 -17.13 3.36
CA LEU A 271 -7.99 -16.23 2.32
C LEU A 271 -6.92 -16.91 1.47
N ALA A 272 -6.87 -16.50 0.20
CA ALA A 272 -5.81 -16.83 -0.73
C ALA A 272 -5.47 -15.61 -1.59
N GLY A 273 -4.24 -15.54 -2.08
CA GLY A 273 -3.84 -14.43 -2.91
C GLY A 273 -2.52 -14.64 -3.63
N GLN A 274 -2.30 -13.76 -4.60
CA GLN A 274 -1.10 -13.69 -5.42
C GLN A 274 -0.67 -12.23 -5.56
N MET A 275 0.62 -11.99 -5.35
CA MET A 275 1.27 -10.71 -5.56
C MET A 275 2.46 -10.89 -6.51
N THR A 276 2.45 -10.16 -7.62
CA THR A 276 3.56 -10.07 -8.57
C THR A 276 4.11 -8.65 -8.55
N LEU A 277 5.41 -8.52 -8.28
CA LEU A 277 6.14 -7.25 -8.34
C LEU A 277 7.27 -7.38 -9.36
N THR A 278 7.34 -6.44 -10.31
CA THR A 278 8.38 -6.39 -11.33
C THR A 278 8.99 -5.00 -11.41
N LEU A 279 10.28 -4.95 -11.72
CA LEU A 279 11.02 -3.74 -12.05
C LEU A 279 11.88 -4.04 -13.28
N GLY A 280 11.67 -3.29 -14.36
CA GLY A 280 12.42 -3.48 -15.61
C GLY A 280 13.88 -3.07 -15.50
N SER A 281 14.18 -1.96 -14.82
CA SER A 281 15.56 -1.58 -14.49
C SER A 281 15.67 -0.65 -13.30
N ALA A 282 16.76 -0.78 -12.54
CA ALA A 282 17.25 0.21 -11.59
C ALA A 282 18.57 0.77 -12.08
N LEU A 283 18.70 2.10 -12.13
CA LEU A 283 19.92 2.79 -12.50
C LEU A 283 20.40 3.64 -11.33
N PHE A 284 21.68 3.56 -11.01
CA PHE A 284 22.35 4.42 -10.03
C PHE A 284 23.57 5.06 -10.68
N ARG A 285 23.66 6.40 -10.70
CA ARG A 285 24.71 7.15 -11.44
C ARG A 285 24.81 6.71 -12.91
N ASP A 286 23.66 6.52 -13.55
CA ASP A 286 23.51 5.94 -14.90
C ASP A 286 24.00 4.48 -15.08
N GLN A 287 24.44 3.81 -14.01
CA GLN A 287 24.85 2.40 -14.04
C GLN A 287 23.64 1.50 -13.80
N ASN A 288 23.38 0.58 -14.73
CA ASN A 288 22.22 -0.32 -14.67
C ASN A 288 22.47 -1.48 -13.69
N LEU A 289 21.86 -1.39 -12.52
CA LEU A 289 21.88 -2.39 -11.45
C LEU A 289 21.05 -3.63 -11.78
N GLY A 290 20.24 -3.57 -12.84
CA GLY A 290 19.47 -4.70 -13.34
C GLY A 290 17.98 -4.62 -13.06
N SER A 291 17.31 -5.75 -13.24
CA SER A 291 15.86 -5.94 -13.16
C SER A 291 15.48 -6.85 -11.99
N LEU A 292 14.26 -6.69 -11.48
CA LEU A 292 13.73 -7.48 -10.36
C LEU A 292 12.37 -8.08 -10.70
N ASN A 293 12.14 -9.31 -10.26
CA ASN A 293 10.85 -10.00 -10.37
C ASN A 293 10.59 -10.78 -9.07
N MET A 294 9.43 -10.59 -8.46
CA MET A 294 9.02 -11.30 -7.26
C MET A 294 7.58 -11.77 -7.40
N ASN A 295 7.34 -13.07 -7.24
CA ASN A 295 6.01 -13.65 -7.18
C ASN A 295 5.79 -14.31 -5.82
N VAL A 296 4.77 -13.85 -5.10
CA VAL A 296 4.34 -14.40 -3.82
C VAL A 296 2.93 -14.95 -3.99
N ASN A 297 2.70 -16.18 -3.55
CA ASN A 297 1.37 -16.79 -3.46
C ASN A 297 1.15 -17.24 -2.03
N PHE A 298 -0.07 -17.07 -1.53
CA PHE A 298 -0.49 -17.64 -0.26
C PHE A 298 -1.88 -18.26 -0.38
N SER A 299 -2.17 -19.25 0.45
CA SER A 299 -3.49 -19.85 0.58
C SER A 299 -3.69 -20.40 1.99
N GLY A 300 -4.94 -20.62 2.40
CA GLY A 300 -5.24 -21.20 3.71
C GLY A 300 -4.96 -20.28 4.90
N LEU A 301 -4.86 -18.96 4.71
CA LEU A 301 -4.78 -18.02 5.83
C LEU A 301 -6.17 -17.88 6.47
N ASP A 302 -6.30 -18.12 7.78
CA ASP A 302 -7.60 -18.03 8.45
C ASP A 302 -8.18 -16.61 8.34
N GLY A 303 -9.41 -16.49 7.85
CA GLY A 303 -10.02 -15.18 7.58
C GLY A 303 -10.28 -14.35 8.84
N LYS A 304 -10.67 -14.99 9.96
CA LYS A 304 -10.92 -14.29 11.23
C LYS A 304 -9.61 -13.86 11.90
N GLY A 305 -8.62 -14.75 11.91
CA GLY A 305 -7.27 -14.46 12.39
C GLY A 305 -6.63 -13.33 11.58
N THR A 306 -6.80 -13.33 10.26
CA THR A 306 -6.30 -12.27 9.39
C THR A 306 -6.98 -10.94 9.66
N ARG A 307 -8.31 -10.93 9.84
CA ARG A 307 -9.04 -9.71 10.24
C ARG A 307 -8.50 -9.13 11.55
N GLN A 308 -8.30 -9.97 12.56
CA GLN A 308 -7.75 -9.55 13.85
C GLN A 308 -6.35 -8.97 13.67
N PHE A 309 -5.45 -9.70 13.01
CA PHE A 309 -4.09 -9.24 12.74
C PHE A 309 -4.06 -7.90 12.02
N MET A 310 -4.85 -7.74 10.95
CA MET A 310 -4.89 -6.48 10.19
C MET A 310 -5.43 -5.31 11.01
N THR A 311 -6.40 -5.57 11.90
CA THR A 311 -6.95 -4.55 12.81
C THR A 311 -5.88 -4.07 13.80
N GLU A 312 -5.13 -5.00 14.40
CA GLU A 312 -4.05 -4.71 15.34
C GLU A 312 -2.85 -4.06 14.64
N TYR A 313 -2.48 -4.54 13.45
CA TYR A 313 -1.44 -3.95 12.60
C TYR A 313 -1.77 -2.49 12.29
N GLN A 314 -2.99 -2.22 11.84
CA GLN A 314 -3.43 -0.87 11.51
C GLN A 314 -3.40 0.05 12.74
N LYS A 315 -3.78 -0.46 13.91
CA LYS A 315 -3.70 0.29 15.18
C LYS A 315 -2.24 0.60 15.55
N ASN A 316 -1.35 -0.37 15.42
CA ASN A 316 0.08 -0.19 15.72
C ASN A 316 0.75 0.75 14.72
N LEU A 317 0.43 0.64 13.43
CA LEU A 317 0.93 1.55 12.39
C LEU A 317 0.49 2.99 12.66
N GLN A 318 -0.75 3.21 13.11
CA GLN A 318 -1.19 4.54 13.56
C GLN A 318 -0.40 5.02 14.77
N LEU A 319 -0.18 4.20 15.79
CA LEU A 319 0.64 4.63 16.94
C LEU A 319 2.09 4.95 16.55
N LEU A 320 2.65 4.16 15.64
CA LEU A 320 3.99 4.32 15.06
C LEU A 320 4.12 5.66 14.33
N LEU A 321 3.23 5.91 13.36
CA LEU A 321 3.25 7.13 12.56
C LEU A 321 3.06 8.40 13.43
N GLN A 322 2.45 8.28 14.61
CA GLN A 322 2.19 9.40 15.54
C GLN A 322 3.47 9.82 16.26
N HIS A 323 4.40 8.88 16.40
CA HIS A 323 5.66 9.03 17.08
C HIS A 323 6.83 8.71 16.14
N ILE A 324 6.67 8.94 14.83
CA ILE A 324 7.64 8.51 13.82
C ILE A 324 9.05 9.06 14.10
N ASP A 325 9.14 10.27 14.65
CA ASP A 325 10.39 10.92 15.05
C ASP A 325 11.12 10.20 16.21
N GLN A 326 10.43 9.31 16.93
CA GLN A 326 10.91 8.57 18.09
C GLN A 326 11.10 7.07 17.81
N VAL A 327 10.73 6.61 16.62
CA VAL A 327 10.80 5.19 16.29
C VAL A 327 12.00 4.91 15.40
N THR A 328 12.97 4.20 15.96
CA THR A 328 14.08 3.66 15.19
C THR A 328 13.64 2.40 14.42
N PRO A 329 14.35 2.01 13.34
CA PRO A 329 14.06 0.78 12.61
C PRO A 329 13.98 -0.46 13.53
N GLU A 330 14.84 -0.55 14.54
CA GLU A 330 14.91 -1.68 15.45
C GLU A 330 13.66 -1.78 16.33
N VAL A 331 13.15 -0.64 16.82
CA VAL A 331 11.91 -0.60 17.61
C VAL A 331 10.72 -1.00 16.75
N TYR A 332 10.68 -0.54 15.49
CA TYR A 332 9.64 -0.95 14.54
C TYR A 332 9.67 -2.46 14.29
N ASP A 333 10.85 -3.01 14.03
CA ASP A 333 11.03 -4.44 13.76
C ASP A 333 10.60 -5.30 14.95
N GLN A 334 10.99 -4.90 16.18
CA GLN A 334 10.58 -5.60 17.40
C GLN A 334 9.06 -5.58 17.61
N GLN A 335 8.42 -4.42 17.40
CA GLN A 335 6.96 -4.29 17.53
C GLN A 335 6.22 -5.11 16.48
N LEU A 336 6.70 -5.08 15.24
CA LEU A 336 6.10 -5.86 14.15
C LEU A 336 6.27 -7.37 14.41
N ALA A 337 7.46 -7.80 14.81
CA ALA A 337 7.72 -9.19 15.17
C ALA A 337 6.82 -9.66 16.33
N ALA A 338 6.69 -8.86 17.39
CA ALA A 338 5.80 -9.16 18.51
C ALA A 338 4.34 -9.28 18.07
N LEU A 339 3.87 -8.38 17.20
CA LEU A 339 2.51 -8.42 16.67
C LEU A 339 2.25 -9.69 15.84
N VAL A 340 3.19 -10.04 14.95
CA VAL A 340 3.10 -11.26 14.14
C VAL A 340 3.10 -12.50 15.04
N LEU A 341 4.04 -12.60 15.99
CA LEU A 341 4.13 -13.73 16.92
C LEU A 341 2.87 -13.86 17.78
N HIS A 342 2.30 -12.75 18.25
CA HIS A 342 1.06 -12.74 19.03
C HIS A 342 -0.13 -13.30 18.24
N ASN A 343 -0.24 -12.95 16.96
CA ASN A 343 -1.36 -13.36 16.11
C ASN A 343 -1.11 -14.66 15.34
N LEU A 344 0.13 -15.17 15.34
CA LEU A 344 0.53 -16.34 14.57
C LEU A 344 -0.39 -17.54 14.79
N PRO A 345 -0.74 -17.96 16.03
CA PRO A 345 -1.63 -19.11 16.22
C PRO A 345 -3.00 -18.96 15.55
N GLN A 346 -3.55 -17.73 15.48
CA GLN A 346 -4.82 -17.50 14.80
C GLN A 346 -4.68 -17.55 13.29
N LEU A 347 -3.58 -17.01 12.74
CA LEU A 347 -3.30 -17.03 11.31
C LEU A 347 -3.10 -18.46 10.78
N LEU A 348 -2.56 -19.36 11.61
CA LEU A 348 -2.24 -20.74 11.23
C LEU A 348 -3.42 -21.71 11.26
N LYS A 349 -4.60 -21.30 11.77
CA LYS A 349 -5.80 -22.18 11.87
C LYS A 349 -6.24 -22.81 10.55
N GLY A 350 -6.01 -22.13 9.43
CA GLY A 350 -6.33 -22.60 8.09
C GLY A 350 -5.28 -23.51 7.45
N ASN A 351 -4.20 -23.86 8.18
CA ASN A 351 -3.02 -24.57 7.67
C ASN A 351 -2.42 -23.89 6.42
N PRO A 352 -1.94 -22.64 6.55
CA PRO A 352 -1.61 -21.84 5.39
C PRO A 352 -0.37 -22.34 4.66
N SER A 353 -0.36 -22.09 3.35
CA SER A 353 0.81 -22.27 2.49
C SER A 353 1.31 -20.91 2.01
N VAL A 354 2.62 -20.68 1.98
CA VAL A 354 3.25 -19.50 1.38
C VAL A 354 4.31 -19.95 0.38
N LYS A 355 4.28 -19.37 -0.82
CA LYS A 355 5.23 -19.68 -1.90
C LYS A 355 5.80 -18.41 -2.51
N VAL A 356 7.13 -18.28 -2.51
CA VAL A 356 7.87 -17.27 -3.27
C VAL A 356 8.55 -17.97 -4.44
N ALA A 357 8.14 -17.71 -5.68
CA ALA A 357 8.68 -18.42 -6.84
C ALA A 357 8.48 -17.69 -8.19
N PRO A 358 9.53 -17.10 -8.78
CA PRO A 358 10.80 -16.73 -8.15
C PRO A 358 10.71 -15.37 -7.45
N PHE A 359 11.60 -15.15 -6.48
CA PHE A 359 12.26 -13.85 -6.34
C PHE A 359 13.52 -13.90 -7.19
N SER A 360 13.72 -12.93 -8.08
CA SER A 360 14.82 -12.87 -9.03
C SER A 360 15.34 -11.44 -9.13
N TRP A 361 16.67 -11.31 -9.12
CA TRP A 361 17.37 -10.07 -9.49
C TRP A 361 18.42 -10.40 -10.54
N LYS A 362 18.27 -9.81 -11.72
CA LYS A 362 19.16 -10.01 -12.87
C LYS A 362 19.89 -8.73 -13.25
N ASN A 363 21.21 -8.77 -13.31
CA ASN A 363 22.05 -7.72 -13.92
C ASN A 363 22.77 -8.26 -15.18
N ALA A 364 23.72 -7.50 -15.71
CA ALA A 364 24.45 -7.86 -16.93
C ALA A 364 25.33 -9.12 -16.81
N LYS A 365 25.65 -9.58 -15.59
CA LYS A 365 26.57 -10.70 -15.31
C LYS A 365 25.90 -11.93 -14.70
N GLY A 366 24.61 -11.89 -14.42
CA GLY A 366 23.88 -13.08 -13.96
C GLY A 366 22.54 -12.75 -13.33
N GLU A 367 21.89 -13.81 -12.85
CA GLU A 367 20.59 -13.76 -12.19
C GLU A 367 20.68 -14.47 -10.85
N SER A 368 20.48 -13.70 -9.78
CA SER A 368 20.30 -14.20 -8.42
C SER A 368 18.84 -14.57 -8.23
N SER A 369 18.58 -15.71 -7.59
CA SER A 369 17.23 -16.22 -7.39
C SER A 369 17.03 -16.77 -5.98
N PHE A 370 15.85 -16.54 -5.43
CA PHE A 370 15.36 -17.16 -4.21
C PHE A 370 13.99 -17.79 -4.44
N THR A 371 13.80 -19.00 -3.92
CA THR A 371 12.50 -19.67 -3.88
C THR A 371 12.19 -20.12 -2.47
N LEU A 372 10.93 -19.99 -2.07
CA LEU A 372 10.39 -20.50 -0.82
C LEU A 372 9.09 -21.26 -1.12
N ALA A 373 8.93 -22.43 -0.51
CA ALA A 373 7.66 -23.11 -0.33
C ALA A 373 7.55 -23.51 1.14
N LEU A 374 6.55 -22.98 1.82
CA LEU A 374 6.33 -23.18 3.25
C LEU A 374 4.89 -23.61 3.46
N ASP A 375 4.70 -24.82 3.99
CA ASP A 375 3.40 -25.35 4.39
C ASP A 375 3.35 -25.39 5.92
N LEU A 376 2.39 -24.68 6.49
CA LEU A 376 2.20 -24.54 7.93
C LEU A 376 0.96 -25.30 8.39
N THR A 377 0.92 -25.56 9.69
CA THR A 377 -0.18 -26.24 10.37
C THR A 377 -0.59 -25.47 11.62
N ASP A 378 -1.84 -25.63 12.04
CA ASP A 378 -2.34 -25.09 13.30
C ASP A 378 -1.61 -25.76 14.48
N PRO A 379 -0.78 -25.03 15.25
CA PRO A 379 -0.06 -25.61 16.38
C PRO A 379 -0.98 -26.04 17.52
N LEU A 380 -2.22 -25.54 17.56
CA LEU A 380 -3.20 -25.88 18.58
C LEU A 380 -4.06 -27.08 18.18
N GLN A 381 -3.99 -27.55 16.93
CA GLN A 381 -4.58 -28.82 16.55
C GLN A 381 -3.84 -29.94 17.26
N LYS A 382 -4.56 -30.67 18.13
CA LYS A 382 -4.07 -31.90 18.77
C LYS A 382 -3.83 -32.99 17.71
N SER A 383 -2.70 -32.92 17.03
CA SER A 383 -2.05 -34.08 16.45
C SER A 383 -1.38 -34.89 17.57
N ALA A 384 -1.10 -36.17 17.33
CA ALA A 384 -0.61 -37.11 18.33
C ALA A 384 0.48 -36.48 19.22
N ALA A 385 0.35 -36.65 20.54
CA ALA A 385 1.32 -36.15 21.51
C ALA A 385 2.74 -36.56 21.07
N PRO A 386 3.74 -35.66 21.16
CA PRO A 386 5.10 -35.99 20.77
C PRO A 386 5.54 -37.30 21.41
N THR A 387 5.87 -38.29 20.59
CA THR A 387 6.42 -39.56 21.07
C THR A 387 7.89 -39.34 21.41
N GLY A 388 8.19 -38.73 22.56
CA GLY A 388 9.56 -38.55 23.06
C GLY A 388 9.76 -37.33 23.95
N ASN A 389 10.92 -37.27 24.63
CA ASN A 389 11.41 -36.10 25.36
C ASN A 389 11.90 -35.04 24.35
N LEU A 390 10.98 -34.28 23.74
CA LEU A 390 11.32 -33.13 22.89
C LEU A 390 11.46 -31.86 23.75
N SER A 391 12.26 -30.89 23.31
CA SER A 391 12.17 -29.53 23.86
C SER A 391 10.86 -28.86 23.40
N ASP A 392 10.42 -27.84 24.12
CA ASP A 392 9.19 -27.11 23.78
C ASP A 392 9.29 -26.45 22.40
N GLU A 393 10.47 -25.92 22.06
CA GLU A 393 10.74 -25.29 20.75
C GLU A 393 10.69 -26.30 19.62
N GLU A 394 11.28 -27.48 19.82
CA GLU A 394 11.22 -28.56 18.83
C GLU A 394 9.78 -29.02 18.61
N ALA A 395 9.01 -29.15 19.68
CA ALA A 395 7.60 -29.52 19.62
C ALA A 395 6.78 -28.49 18.82
N ILE A 396 6.98 -27.19 19.06
CA ILE A 396 6.27 -26.12 18.34
C ILE A 396 6.60 -26.14 16.85
N ILE A 397 7.87 -26.27 16.46
CA ILE A 397 8.23 -26.30 15.03
C ILE A 397 7.62 -27.52 14.34
N ARG A 398 7.67 -28.69 14.97
CA ARG A 398 7.05 -29.91 14.43
C ARG A 398 5.54 -29.80 14.29
N GLN A 399 4.88 -29.07 15.19
CA GLN A 399 3.44 -28.85 15.16
C GLN A 399 3.02 -27.73 14.20
N SER A 400 3.89 -26.75 13.93
CA SER A 400 3.56 -25.56 13.13
C SER A 400 4.04 -25.64 11.69
N VAL A 401 5.09 -26.41 11.41
CA VAL A 401 5.68 -26.53 10.07
C VAL A 401 5.48 -27.95 9.59
N LYS A 402 4.74 -28.10 8.49
CA LYS A 402 4.57 -29.39 7.81
C LYS A 402 5.72 -29.65 6.84
N ASN A 403 6.06 -28.63 6.05
CA ASN A 403 7.10 -28.72 5.05
C ASN A 403 7.70 -27.33 4.80
N LEU A 404 9.01 -27.29 4.58
CA LEU A 404 9.72 -26.10 4.17
C LEU A 404 10.73 -26.49 3.09
N ASP A 405 10.75 -25.75 2.00
CA ASP A 405 11.79 -25.82 0.97
C ASP A 405 12.17 -24.39 0.58
N ALA A 406 13.40 -24.01 0.92
CA ALA A 406 14.00 -22.74 0.55
C ALA A 406 15.28 -22.99 -0.25
N ARG A 407 15.45 -22.24 -1.35
CA ARG A 407 16.67 -22.28 -2.17
C ARG A 407 17.12 -20.89 -2.52
N LEU A 408 18.42 -20.66 -2.40
CA LEU A 408 19.12 -19.44 -2.76
C LEU A 408 20.20 -19.79 -3.79
N ASN A 409 20.30 -18.99 -4.85
CA ASN A 409 21.38 -19.04 -5.82
C ASN A 409 21.82 -17.62 -6.16
N VAL A 410 23.09 -17.32 -5.96
CA VAL A 410 23.66 -15.98 -6.16
C VAL A 410 24.98 -16.13 -6.93
N PRO A 411 25.01 -15.87 -8.25
CA PRO A 411 26.24 -15.95 -9.04
C PRO A 411 27.30 -14.96 -8.55
N LEU A 412 28.55 -15.40 -8.42
CA LEU A 412 29.66 -14.56 -7.95
C LEU A 412 29.92 -13.38 -8.91
N ASP A 413 29.82 -13.60 -10.22
CA ASP A 413 30.00 -12.55 -11.21
C ASP A 413 28.89 -11.47 -11.14
N MET A 414 27.66 -11.86 -10.77
CA MET A 414 26.55 -10.93 -10.58
C MET A 414 26.82 -9.99 -9.40
N VAL A 415 27.26 -10.53 -8.25
CA VAL A 415 27.60 -9.75 -7.06
C VAL A 415 28.81 -8.85 -7.30
N THR A 416 29.83 -9.39 -7.99
CA THR A 416 31.01 -8.62 -8.39
C THR A 416 30.61 -7.40 -9.22
N GLU A 417 29.75 -7.61 -10.22
CA GLU A 417 29.24 -6.51 -11.07
C GLU A 417 28.48 -5.48 -10.24
N LEU A 418 27.61 -5.90 -9.33
CA LEU A 418 26.88 -4.98 -8.46
C LEU A 418 27.83 -4.09 -7.65
N MET A 419 28.87 -4.68 -7.04
CA MET A 419 29.88 -3.92 -6.30
C MET A 419 30.55 -2.86 -7.20
N VAL A 420 30.94 -3.23 -8.42
CA VAL A 420 31.54 -2.32 -9.40
C VAL A 420 30.55 -1.19 -9.78
N GLN A 421 29.28 -1.52 -10.00
CA GLN A 421 28.25 -0.56 -10.42
C GLN A 421 27.84 0.42 -9.32
N THR A 422 27.97 0.03 -8.05
CA THR A 422 27.68 0.93 -6.91
C THR A 422 28.87 1.78 -6.48
N ALA A 423 30.09 1.39 -6.89
CA ALA A 423 31.30 2.15 -6.58
C ALA A 423 31.33 3.51 -7.29
N PRO A 424 32.16 4.47 -6.82
CA PRO A 424 32.46 5.67 -7.58
C PRO A 424 32.94 5.32 -8.99
N LYS A 425 32.48 6.09 -9.98
CA LYS A 425 32.82 5.85 -11.39
C LYS A 425 34.34 5.99 -11.57
N ALA A 426 34.99 4.95 -12.08
CA ALA A 426 36.41 4.96 -12.38
C ALA A 426 36.75 6.05 -13.40
N SER A 427 37.86 6.75 -13.20
CA SER A 427 38.34 7.86 -14.04
C SER A 427 39.24 7.36 -15.18
N SER A 428 39.72 6.12 -15.10
CA SER A 428 40.58 5.47 -16.09
C SER A 428 40.30 3.97 -16.21
N ASP A 429 40.75 3.36 -17.31
CA ASP A 429 40.64 1.91 -17.51
C ASP A 429 41.42 1.09 -16.48
N ASP A 430 42.54 1.63 -15.98
CA ASP A 430 43.36 0.95 -14.97
C ASP A 430 42.67 0.97 -13.60
N GLU A 431 42.07 2.09 -13.22
CA GLU A 431 41.21 2.17 -12.02
C GLU A 431 40.03 1.21 -12.11
N LYS A 432 39.40 1.11 -13.30
CA LYS A 432 38.30 0.17 -13.52
C LYS A 432 38.75 -1.29 -13.32
N LYS A 433 39.88 -1.68 -13.88
CA LYS A 433 40.44 -3.04 -13.68
C LYS A 433 40.76 -3.32 -12.23
N GLN A 434 41.35 -2.35 -11.52
CA GLN A 434 41.65 -2.50 -10.10
C GLN A 434 40.37 -2.66 -9.28
N LEU A 435 39.33 -1.85 -9.56
CA LEU A 435 38.02 -1.96 -8.93
C LEU A 435 37.38 -3.33 -9.17
N GLU A 436 37.38 -3.82 -10.41
CA GLU A 436 36.89 -5.15 -10.76
C GLU A 436 37.66 -6.25 -9.99
N GLN A 437 38.98 -6.14 -9.90
CA GLN A 437 39.80 -7.10 -9.15
C GLN A 437 39.48 -7.08 -7.65
N MET A 438 39.33 -5.90 -7.06
CA MET A 438 38.96 -5.74 -5.65
C MET A 438 37.55 -6.29 -5.38
N ALA A 439 36.58 -6.00 -6.25
CA ALA A 439 35.22 -6.53 -6.15
C ALA A 439 35.20 -8.05 -6.24
N ARG A 440 36.00 -8.65 -7.14
CA ARG A 440 36.15 -10.11 -7.24
C ARG A 440 36.74 -10.71 -5.97
N GLN A 441 37.78 -10.09 -5.40
CA GLN A 441 38.38 -10.55 -4.15
C GLN A 441 37.40 -10.47 -2.97
N GLN A 442 36.65 -9.37 -2.85
CA GLN A 442 35.62 -9.21 -1.81
C GLN A 442 34.49 -10.23 -1.99
N THR A 443 34.04 -10.45 -3.22
CA THR A 443 33.00 -11.44 -3.53
C THR A 443 33.47 -12.87 -3.20
N GLN A 444 34.73 -13.21 -3.51
CA GLN A 444 35.31 -14.49 -3.12
C GLN A 444 35.45 -14.63 -1.60
N LEU A 445 35.81 -13.55 -0.91
CA LEU A 445 35.86 -13.54 0.56
C LEU A 445 34.48 -13.78 1.16
N MET A 446 33.42 -13.15 0.64
CA MET A 446 32.04 -13.39 1.05
C MET A 446 31.63 -14.86 0.86
N ALA A 447 31.94 -15.43 -0.30
CA ALA A 447 31.69 -16.84 -0.59
C ALA A 447 32.43 -17.77 0.40
N ASN A 448 33.70 -17.48 0.68
CA ASN A 448 34.53 -18.25 1.61
C ASN A 448 34.00 -18.15 3.05
N ILE A 449 33.57 -16.96 3.50
CA ILE A 449 32.96 -16.77 4.83
C ILE A 449 31.67 -17.59 4.93
N GLY A 450 30.79 -17.50 3.93
CA GLY A 450 29.54 -18.26 3.90
C GLY A 450 29.74 -19.77 3.84
N GLN A 451 30.82 -20.24 3.21
CA GLN A 451 31.17 -21.65 3.14
C GLN A 451 31.81 -22.15 4.44
N MET A 452 32.66 -21.33 5.07
CA MET A 452 33.30 -21.63 6.34
C MET A 452 32.30 -21.66 7.50
N SER A 453 31.30 -20.77 7.49
CA SER A 453 30.17 -20.80 8.44
C SER A 453 29.17 -21.93 8.16
N GLN A 454 29.33 -22.67 7.06
CA GLN A 454 28.45 -23.75 6.61
C GLN A 454 27.02 -23.31 6.25
N VAL A 455 26.74 -22.00 6.21
CA VAL A 455 25.43 -21.43 5.84
C VAL A 455 25.18 -21.53 4.34
N THR A 456 26.23 -21.50 3.54
CA THR A 456 26.18 -21.59 2.07
C THR A 456 27.23 -22.59 1.56
N VAL A 457 27.09 -23.00 0.31
CA VAL A 457 28.11 -23.74 -0.42
C VAL A 457 28.37 -23.05 -1.76
N THR A 458 29.64 -23.03 -2.18
CA THR A 458 29.99 -22.53 -3.51
C THR A 458 29.88 -23.66 -4.52
N LYS A 459 29.02 -23.50 -5.53
CA LYS A 459 28.84 -24.48 -6.60
C LYS A 459 28.63 -23.73 -7.91
N ASP A 460 29.27 -24.19 -8.98
CA ASP A 460 29.10 -23.64 -10.34
C ASP A 460 29.29 -22.10 -10.43
N ASN A 461 30.31 -21.58 -9.74
CA ASN A 461 30.60 -20.13 -9.63
C ASN A 461 29.47 -19.30 -8.99
N ALA A 462 28.68 -19.90 -8.10
CA ALA A 462 27.62 -19.26 -7.36
C ALA A 462 27.65 -19.61 -5.86
N ILE A 463 27.26 -18.65 -5.03
CA ILE A 463 26.91 -18.89 -3.63
C ILE A 463 25.50 -19.49 -3.61
N THR A 464 25.39 -20.70 -3.09
CA THR A 464 24.11 -21.41 -3.03
C THR A 464 23.78 -21.79 -1.60
N SER A 465 22.49 -21.79 -1.27
CA SER A 465 21.99 -22.34 0.00
C SER A 465 20.70 -23.09 -0.25
N SER A 466 20.50 -24.20 0.46
CA SER A 466 19.26 -24.96 0.40
C SER A 466 18.88 -25.41 1.79
N LEU A 467 17.63 -25.17 2.16
CA LEU A 467 17.05 -25.61 3.42
C LEU A 467 15.77 -26.35 3.11
N GLN A 468 15.73 -27.63 3.46
CA GLN A 468 14.52 -28.44 3.40
C GLN A 468 14.20 -28.96 4.79
N TYR A 469 12.94 -28.99 5.14
CA TYR A 469 12.48 -29.63 6.37
C TYR A 469 11.23 -30.45 6.10
N ASN A 470 11.27 -31.70 6.56
CA ASN A 470 10.14 -32.61 6.53
C ASN A 470 10.26 -33.59 7.70
N ASP A 471 9.18 -33.74 8.48
CA ASP A 471 9.04 -34.75 9.53
C ASP A 471 10.23 -34.83 10.50
N GLY A 472 10.66 -33.67 11.03
CA GLY A 472 11.74 -33.62 12.02
C GLY A 472 13.16 -33.72 11.50
N VAL A 473 13.36 -33.82 10.19
CA VAL A 473 14.68 -33.87 9.57
C VAL A 473 14.86 -32.62 8.71
N VAL A 474 15.94 -31.90 9.00
CA VAL A 474 16.40 -30.77 8.20
C VAL A 474 17.44 -31.29 7.22
N THR A 475 17.27 -31.02 5.92
CA THR A 475 18.34 -31.15 4.92
C THR A 475 18.87 -29.77 4.58
N PHE A 476 20.01 -29.40 5.15
CA PHE A 476 20.66 -28.11 4.93
C PHE A 476 21.92 -28.28 4.09
N ASN A 477 21.97 -27.64 2.92
CA ASN A 477 23.08 -27.74 1.97
C ASN A 477 23.49 -29.19 1.65
N GLY A 478 22.49 -30.08 1.53
CA GLY A 478 22.67 -31.52 1.26
C GLY A 478 22.99 -32.39 2.48
N ARG A 479 23.18 -31.81 3.66
CA ARG A 479 23.44 -32.53 4.91
C ARG A 479 22.14 -32.75 5.67
N LYS A 480 21.86 -33.99 6.08
CA LYS A 480 20.72 -34.32 6.93
C LYS A 480 21.10 -34.08 8.40
N ILE A 481 20.32 -33.27 9.09
CA ILE A 481 20.50 -32.84 10.46
C ILE A 481 19.16 -33.06 11.20
N PRO A 482 19.14 -33.74 12.35
CA PRO A 482 17.94 -33.80 13.19
C PRO A 482 17.49 -32.38 13.58
N LEU A 483 16.18 -32.13 13.62
CA LEU A 483 15.65 -30.81 13.94
C LEU A 483 16.21 -30.25 15.26
N ALA A 484 16.26 -31.08 16.31
CA ALA A 484 16.82 -30.72 17.62
C ALA A 484 18.23 -30.13 17.53
N GLU A 485 19.11 -30.77 16.76
CA GLU A 485 20.50 -30.33 16.57
C GLU A 485 20.56 -29.04 15.73
N PHE A 486 19.70 -28.93 14.72
CA PHE A 486 19.65 -27.76 13.86
C PHE A 486 19.21 -26.50 14.62
N ILE A 487 18.23 -26.62 15.53
CA ILE A 487 17.67 -25.47 16.26
C ILE A 487 18.44 -25.14 17.54
N ALA A 488 19.21 -26.07 18.10
CA ALA A 488 19.92 -25.90 19.37
C ALA A 488 20.76 -24.60 19.47
N PRO A 489 21.49 -24.14 18.42
CA PRO A 489 22.22 -22.87 18.49
C PRO A 489 21.35 -21.62 18.60
N PHE A 490 20.06 -21.73 18.24
CA PHE A 490 19.10 -20.61 18.18
C PHE A 490 18.19 -20.54 19.41
N ILE A 491 18.18 -21.59 20.25
CA ILE A 491 17.44 -21.59 21.52
C ILE A 491 18.35 -20.92 22.56
N THR A 492 18.17 -19.63 22.78
CA THR A 492 18.86 -18.91 23.86
C THR A 492 18.29 -19.39 25.20
N LEU A 493 19.09 -20.11 26.00
CA LEU A 493 18.83 -20.25 27.43
C LEU A 493 18.89 -18.83 28.03
N PRO A 494 17.83 -18.32 28.69
CA PRO A 494 18.01 -17.15 29.54
C PRO A 494 19.03 -17.52 30.61
N SER A 495 20.15 -16.80 30.67
CA SER A 495 21.10 -16.92 31.75
C SER A 495 20.36 -16.66 33.05
N GLU A 496 20.23 -17.69 33.90
CA GLU A 496 19.85 -17.51 35.29
C GLU A 496 20.83 -16.50 35.89
N ASN A 497 20.32 -15.33 36.25
CA ASN A 497 21.01 -14.39 37.12
C ASN A 497 21.22 -15.11 38.45
N VAL A 498 22.39 -15.73 38.62
CA VAL A 498 22.88 -16.11 39.95
C VAL A 498 23.13 -14.79 40.68
N PRO A 499 22.48 -14.53 41.84
CA PRO A 499 22.81 -13.36 42.64
C PRO A 499 24.25 -13.50 43.12
N GLU A 500 25.09 -12.51 42.86
CA GLU A 500 26.36 -12.37 43.58
C GLU A 500 26.02 -12.16 45.06
N GLU A 501 26.38 -13.14 45.90
CA GLU A 501 26.44 -12.94 47.34
C GLU A 501 27.47 -11.84 47.62
N GLY A 502 26.98 -10.70 48.10
CA GLY A 502 27.80 -9.57 48.50
C GLY A 502 28.65 -9.92 49.72
N ASP A 503 29.96 -9.82 49.55
CA ASP A 503 30.95 -9.91 50.62
C ASP A 503 31.27 -8.47 51.09
N ASP A 504 30.37 -7.88 51.88
CA ASP A 504 30.61 -6.63 52.61
C ASP A 504 30.87 -6.94 54.10
N ALA A 505 32.14 -7.06 54.46
CA ALA A 505 32.60 -6.96 55.84
C ALA A 505 33.07 -5.51 56.13
N PRO A 506 32.57 -4.84 57.17
CA PRO A 506 32.93 -3.45 57.46
C PRO A 506 34.26 -3.35 58.22
N ASP A 507 35.17 -2.53 57.70
CA ASP A 507 36.42 -2.15 58.36
C ASP A 507 36.16 -1.06 59.41
N ALA A 508 36.59 -1.33 60.64
CA ALA A 508 36.38 -0.46 61.80
C ALA A 508 37.61 0.42 62.05
N SER A 509 37.51 1.72 61.80
CA SER A 509 38.49 2.70 62.25
C SER A 509 38.02 3.41 63.53
N VAL A 510 38.75 3.19 64.63
CA VAL A 510 38.64 3.92 65.90
C VAL A 510 39.61 5.11 65.87
N SER A 511 39.08 6.32 66.10
CA SER A 511 39.82 7.57 66.29
C SER A 511 40.63 7.58 67.60
N PRO A 512 41.57 8.52 67.74
CA PRO A 512 41.19 9.81 68.32
C PRO A 512 41.49 11.03 67.45
#